data_AF-A0A6L9KG63-F1
#
_entry.id   AF-A0A6L9KG63-F1
#
_cell.length_a   1.000
_cell.length_b   1.000
_cell.length_c   1.000
_cell.angle_alpha   90.00
_cell.angle_beta   90.00
_cell.angle_gamma   90.00
#
_symmetry.space_group_name_H-M   'P 1'
#
loop_
_entity.id
_entity.type
_entity.pdbx_description
1 polymer ?
#
loop_
_entity_poly.entity_id
_entity_poly.type
_entity_poly.pdbx_seq_one_letter_code
_entity_poly.pdbx_strand_id
1 'polypeptide(L)'
;MKIYKWVSLFLVINLSVAFGQSWRSSLYPANWTPGFSDKEGRFLHDFSYAGYHSGLDEIPNRKNNVIDVTKSPYNADKSGQADATEAIQKALDMAGKQGGGVVLLPEGEYKISVPENKKYGIIIRYSNVVLRGEGASKSFLKCITTNLRSKIVLLVAPENNNWSKPEDNAVALAKDVDQPTQRIPLQDVNSFKIGDRICITSDVTDEFAAEHGCLNFWKALRGPTFYREIKDIDKKNNSILIDVPTRYYLKTRDMARVYKIRVTLSESGLENFAIGNVQNAEQGFNDNEYNAPGTGAYQVHSSQVIELRNVENCWVKSVSTYKPAENTLDIHVLSNCLSLNNSRFVTVESCNFQKSQYNGEGGNGYMYCLMSNDCLLKNCYAENGRHNYDFKLMVSNGNVIYGCQSKDPRLASDFHMHLSMANLFDSFVADGDYLDASFRPYGSGGAMHMYSTTQSVFWNTIGLQKHKSSNYLIDSRQFGNGYVIGTSGKSSAVLTTPVSGIKGKIEFNTAPEDFTEGISKGETLVPQSLYLDQLEKRKVRIKNQAAKK
;
A
#
# COMPACT_ATOMS: atom_id res chain seq x y z
N MET A 1 30.63 39.21 -18.54
CA MET A 1 29.88 38.81 -17.33
C MET A 1 28.46 39.39 -17.43
N LYS A 2 27.52 38.64 -18.02
CA LYS A 2 26.12 39.08 -18.22
C LYS A 2 25.24 38.41 -17.16
N ILE A 3 24.67 39.22 -16.28
CA ILE A 3 23.76 38.78 -15.21
C ILE A 3 22.34 38.73 -15.81
N TYR A 4 21.75 37.55 -15.90
CA TYR A 4 20.33 37.40 -16.23
C TYR A 4 19.51 37.48 -14.94
N LYS A 5 18.74 38.56 -14.78
CA LYS A 5 17.69 38.69 -13.78
C LYS A 5 16.47 37.90 -14.24
N TRP A 6 16.09 36.86 -13.49
CA TRP A 6 14.79 36.22 -13.62
C TRP A 6 13.74 37.08 -12.92
N VAL A 7 12.80 37.62 -13.69
CA VAL A 7 11.60 38.28 -13.17
C VAL A 7 10.50 37.22 -13.07
N SER A 8 10.13 36.84 -11.84
CA SER A 8 8.97 35.99 -11.58
C SER A 8 7.69 36.79 -11.83
N LEU A 9 6.97 36.44 -12.91
CA LEU A 9 5.65 36.98 -13.20
C LEU A 9 4.61 36.19 -12.38
N PHE A 10 4.11 36.77 -11.29
CA PHE A 10 2.96 36.22 -10.57
C PHE A 10 1.69 36.51 -11.38
N LEU A 11 1.14 35.50 -12.03
CA LEU A 11 -0.19 35.54 -12.62
C LEU A 11 -1.21 35.43 -11.48
N VAL A 12 -1.83 36.55 -11.10
CA VAL A 12 -2.99 36.55 -10.18
C VAL A 12 -4.20 36.06 -10.97
N ILE A 13 -4.53 34.78 -10.81
CA ILE A 13 -5.79 34.22 -11.31
C ILE A 13 -6.87 34.62 -10.31
N ASN A 14 -7.73 35.56 -10.69
CA ASN A 14 -8.98 35.82 -9.98
C ASN A 14 -9.92 34.62 -10.21
N LEU A 15 -9.85 33.63 -9.33
CA LEU A 15 -10.88 32.59 -9.20
C LEU A 15 -12.07 33.20 -8.45
N SER A 16 -13.11 33.55 -9.19
CA SER A 16 -14.45 33.68 -8.62
C SER A 16 -14.86 32.31 -8.08
N VAL A 17 -14.68 32.10 -6.77
CA VAL A 17 -15.22 30.93 -6.08
C VAL A 17 -16.73 31.09 -6.06
N ALA A 18 -17.42 30.41 -6.99
CA ALA A 18 -18.82 30.14 -6.80
C ALA A 18 -18.94 29.31 -5.52
N PHE A 19 -19.49 29.90 -4.45
CA PHE A 19 -19.80 29.18 -3.21
C PHE A 19 -20.93 28.19 -3.51
N GLY A 20 -20.57 27.03 -4.07
CA GLY A 20 -21.49 25.91 -4.17
C GLY A 20 -21.91 25.48 -2.76
N GLN A 21 -23.18 25.15 -2.58
CA GLN A 21 -23.69 24.63 -1.33
C GLN A 21 -22.94 23.34 -0.98
N SER A 22 -22.27 23.33 0.18
CA SER A 22 -21.60 22.13 0.68
C SER A 22 -22.60 21.01 0.93
N TRP A 23 -22.21 19.76 0.69
CA TRP A 23 -23.06 18.59 0.90
C TRP A 23 -22.30 17.50 1.67
N ARG A 24 -23.03 16.60 2.34
CA ARG A 24 -22.48 15.39 2.97
C ARG A 24 -23.07 14.18 2.27
N SER A 25 -22.29 13.11 2.16
CA SER A 25 -22.81 11.84 1.67
C SER A 25 -23.90 11.30 2.58
N SER A 26 -24.92 10.70 1.97
CA SER A 26 -25.95 9.94 2.70
C SER A 26 -25.38 8.77 3.51
N LEU A 27 -24.23 8.22 3.11
CA LEU A 27 -23.51 7.16 3.84
C LEU A 27 -22.58 7.71 4.95
N TYR A 28 -22.39 9.03 5.03
CA TYR A 28 -21.51 9.67 6.01
C TYR A 28 -22.13 10.97 6.58
N PRO A 29 -23.28 10.87 7.28
CA PRO A 29 -23.92 12.03 7.89
C PRO A 29 -23.04 12.66 8.99
N ALA A 30 -23.36 13.88 9.41
CA ALA A 30 -22.55 14.62 10.38
C ALA A 30 -22.34 13.86 11.70
N ASN A 31 -23.35 13.11 12.13
CA ASN A 31 -23.36 12.27 13.33
C ASN A 31 -22.91 10.82 13.07
N TRP A 32 -22.26 10.53 11.94
CA TRP A 32 -21.78 9.17 11.62
C TRP A 32 -20.93 8.59 12.76
N THR A 33 -21.15 7.30 13.03
CA THR A 33 -20.36 6.46 13.92
C THR A 33 -20.10 5.11 13.25
N PRO A 34 -19.02 4.39 13.62
CA PRO A 34 -18.77 3.05 13.10
C PRO A 34 -20.01 2.14 13.26
N GLY A 35 -20.34 1.39 12.21
CA GLY A 35 -21.55 0.55 12.16
C GLY A 35 -22.79 1.24 11.60
N PHE A 36 -22.74 2.53 11.24
CA PHE A 36 -23.81 3.17 10.48
C PHE A 36 -24.01 2.46 9.13
N SER A 37 -25.25 2.10 8.83
CA SER A 37 -25.69 1.59 7.53
C SER A 37 -26.97 2.28 7.10
N ASP A 38 -27.19 2.34 5.78
CA ASP A 38 -28.50 2.74 5.25
C ASP A 38 -29.51 1.58 5.27
N LYS A 39 -30.71 1.83 4.72
CA LYS A 39 -31.81 0.86 4.68
C LYS A 39 -31.55 -0.31 3.71
N GLU A 40 -30.62 -0.15 2.76
CA GLU A 40 -30.16 -1.20 1.86
C GLU A 40 -28.99 -2.01 2.43
N GLY A 41 -28.50 -1.65 3.63
CA GLY A 41 -27.37 -2.31 4.27
C GLY A 41 -26.01 -1.85 3.74
N ARG A 42 -25.95 -0.76 2.97
CA ARG A 42 -24.69 -0.14 2.54
C ARG A 42 -24.07 0.63 3.69
N PHE A 43 -22.75 0.60 3.78
CA PHE A 43 -22.00 1.23 4.87
C PHE A 43 -20.58 1.60 4.43
N LEU A 44 -19.92 2.44 5.22
CA LEU A 44 -18.51 2.76 5.05
C LEU A 44 -17.70 2.17 6.20
N HIS A 45 -16.57 1.56 5.88
CA HIS A 45 -15.60 1.07 6.87
C HIS A 45 -14.98 2.24 7.65
N ASP A 46 -14.56 1.98 8.90
CA ASP A 46 -13.76 2.94 9.67
C ASP A 46 -12.28 2.83 9.27
N PHE A 47 -11.82 3.72 8.39
CA PHE A 47 -10.45 3.78 7.88
C PHE A 47 -9.49 4.53 8.81
N SER A 48 -9.99 5.08 9.93
CA SER A 48 -9.15 5.84 10.88
C SER A 48 -8.01 5.06 11.52
N TYR A 49 -7.96 3.74 11.32
CA TYR A 49 -6.93 2.87 11.82
C TYR A 49 -5.67 2.81 10.94
N ALA A 50 -5.69 3.38 9.75
CA ALA A 50 -4.57 3.32 8.84
C ALA A 50 -3.37 4.18 9.30
N GLY A 51 -2.17 3.62 9.16
CA GLY A 51 -0.89 4.29 9.40
C GLY A 51 -0.21 3.98 10.74
N TYR A 52 0.95 4.58 10.94
CA TYR A 52 1.84 4.45 12.10
C TYR A 52 1.08 4.58 13.42
N HIS A 53 1.24 3.59 14.31
CA HIS A 53 0.45 3.46 15.55
C HIS A 53 -1.05 3.66 15.34
N SER A 54 -1.57 3.00 14.29
CA SER A 54 -2.95 3.10 13.85
C SER A 54 -3.38 4.52 13.44
N GLY A 55 -2.46 5.40 13.03
CA GLY A 55 -2.73 6.79 12.68
C GLY A 55 -2.90 7.73 13.87
N LEU A 56 -2.66 7.28 15.10
CA LEU A 56 -2.74 8.14 16.28
C LEU A 56 -1.50 9.01 16.47
N ASP A 57 -0.35 8.51 16.04
CA ASP A 57 0.94 9.15 16.27
C ASP A 57 1.57 9.63 14.96
N GLU A 58 2.42 10.64 15.07
CA GLU A 58 3.26 11.10 13.97
C GLU A 58 4.53 10.23 13.87
N ILE A 59 5.08 10.10 12.67
CA ILE A 59 6.37 9.40 12.46
C ILE A 59 7.46 10.09 13.32
N PRO A 60 8.22 9.33 14.15
CA PRO A 60 9.14 9.91 15.11
C PRO A 60 10.37 10.54 14.43
N ASN A 61 10.73 11.76 14.83
CA ASN A 61 12.00 12.38 14.44
C ASN A 61 13.12 12.00 15.41
N ARG A 62 13.75 10.84 15.20
CA ARG A 62 14.82 10.32 16.07
C ARG A 62 16.10 11.14 15.98
N LYS A 63 16.66 11.59 17.11
CA LYS A 63 17.93 12.36 17.16
C LYS A 63 19.05 11.66 17.94
N ASN A 64 18.77 10.53 18.55
CA ASN A 64 19.70 9.80 19.40
C ASN A 64 20.34 8.64 18.63
N ASN A 65 21.50 8.16 19.10
CA ASN A 65 22.23 7.01 18.55
C ASN A 65 22.44 7.12 17.03
N VAL A 66 22.97 8.26 16.58
CA VAL A 66 23.25 8.52 15.17
C VAL A 66 24.61 7.95 14.80
N ILE A 67 24.63 7.03 13.85
CA ILE A 67 25.82 6.43 13.26
C ILE A 67 26.02 7.02 11.87
N ASP A 68 27.00 7.91 11.71
CA ASP A 68 27.44 8.41 10.41
C ASP A 68 28.24 7.32 9.69
N VAL A 69 27.72 6.82 8.56
CA VAL A 69 28.37 5.73 7.80
C VAL A 69 29.73 6.12 7.22
N THR A 70 30.04 7.40 7.08
CA THR A 70 31.29 7.88 6.49
C THR A 70 32.44 7.92 7.51
N LYS A 71 32.14 7.74 8.79
CA LYS A 71 33.13 7.73 9.87
C LYS A 71 33.61 6.31 10.16
N SER A 72 34.77 6.23 10.82
CA SER A 72 35.29 4.97 11.36
C SER A 72 34.27 4.36 12.33
N PRO A 73 34.06 3.03 12.32
CA PRO A 73 34.79 2.01 11.54
C PRO A 73 34.23 1.71 10.14
N TYR A 74 33.13 2.34 9.72
CA TYR A 74 32.40 1.97 8.50
C TYR A 74 33.03 2.54 7.24
N ASN A 75 33.47 3.80 7.28
CA ASN A 75 34.16 4.49 6.19
C ASN A 75 33.48 4.32 4.82
N ALA A 76 32.15 4.37 4.78
CA ALA A 76 31.38 4.26 3.55
C ALA A 76 31.78 5.38 2.58
N ASP A 77 32.03 5.00 1.33
CA ASP A 77 32.38 5.97 0.29
C ASP A 77 31.13 6.74 -0.15
N LYS A 78 31.15 8.05 0.08
CA LYS A 78 30.10 9.00 -0.33
C LYS A 78 30.39 9.72 -1.64
N SER A 79 31.50 9.39 -2.31
CA SER A 79 31.89 9.96 -3.61
C SER A 79 31.37 9.14 -4.81
N GLY A 80 30.76 7.98 -4.54
CA GLY A 80 30.16 7.10 -5.54
C GLY A 80 31.16 6.22 -6.30
N GLN A 81 32.43 6.15 -5.89
CA GLN A 81 33.48 5.42 -6.59
C GLN A 81 33.56 3.95 -6.14
N ALA A 82 33.62 3.74 -4.84
CA ALA A 82 33.65 2.43 -4.20
C ALA A 82 32.24 1.99 -3.76
N ASP A 83 32.04 0.67 -3.67
CA ASP A 83 30.78 0.11 -3.19
C ASP A 83 30.63 0.30 -1.68
N ALA A 84 29.54 0.94 -1.26
CA ALA A 84 29.21 1.26 0.13
C ALA A 84 28.26 0.25 0.79
N THR A 85 27.81 -0.80 0.08
CA THR A 85 26.77 -1.75 0.53
C THR A 85 27.14 -2.40 1.86
N GLU A 86 28.37 -2.94 1.97
CA GLU A 86 28.80 -3.59 3.21
C GLU A 86 28.98 -2.62 4.37
N ALA A 87 29.50 -1.41 4.11
CA ALA A 87 29.71 -0.40 5.13
C ALA A 87 28.37 0.05 5.74
N ILE A 88 27.37 0.33 4.89
CA ILE A 88 26.02 0.68 5.31
C ILE A 88 25.37 -0.48 6.06
N GLN A 89 25.48 -1.73 5.56
CA GLN A 89 24.92 -2.90 6.24
C GLN A 89 25.53 -3.10 7.63
N LYS A 90 26.86 -2.96 7.78
CA LYS A 90 27.54 -3.07 9.08
C LYS A 90 27.06 -2.01 10.07
N ALA A 91 26.79 -0.79 9.61
CA ALA A 91 26.23 0.28 10.45
C ALA A 91 24.81 -0.05 10.90
N LEU A 92 23.96 -0.55 10.00
CA LEU A 92 22.58 -0.98 10.33
C LEU A 92 22.57 -2.13 11.33
N ASP A 93 23.45 -3.12 11.14
CA ASP A 93 23.57 -4.25 12.06
C ASP A 93 24.09 -3.82 13.43
N MET A 94 25.01 -2.84 13.48
CA MET A 94 25.47 -2.28 14.76
C MET A 94 24.36 -1.52 15.47
N ALA A 95 23.65 -0.63 14.78
CA ALA A 95 22.51 0.10 15.36
C ALA A 95 21.49 -0.87 15.95
N GLY A 96 21.16 -1.93 15.21
CA GLY A 96 20.26 -2.98 15.67
C GLY A 96 20.76 -3.72 16.93
N LYS A 97 22.04 -4.13 16.95
CA LYS A 97 22.66 -4.80 18.11
C LYS A 97 22.73 -3.90 19.35
N GLN A 98 22.74 -2.58 19.17
CA GLN A 98 22.69 -1.59 20.25
C GLN A 98 21.26 -1.23 20.69
N GLY A 99 20.25 -1.93 20.16
CA GLY A 99 18.84 -1.73 20.52
C GLY A 99 18.09 -0.70 19.67
N GLY A 100 18.75 -0.14 18.65
CA GLY A 100 18.19 0.85 17.74
C GLY A 100 19.10 2.06 17.52
N GLY A 101 18.81 2.81 16.47
CA GLY A 101 19.58 4.01 16.12
C GLY A 101 19.26 4.53 14.72
N VAL A 102 19.88 5.64 14.38
CA VAL A 102 19.80 6.25 13.05
C VAL A 102 21.12 6.01 12.34
N VAL A 103 21.11 5.26 11.26
CA VAL A 103 22.24 5.16 10.33
C VAL A 103 22.10 6.30 9.33
N LEU A 104 22.96 7.30 9.50
CA LEU A 104 22.97 8.53 8.71
C LEU A 104 23.86 8.36 7.48
N LEU A 105 23.32 8.74 6.33
CA LEU A 105 23.97 8.95 5.05
C LEU A 105 24.15 10.46 4.85
N PRO A 106 25.28 11.08 5.24
CA PRO A 106 25.56 12.47 4.90
C PRO A 106 25.44 12.74 3.40
N GLU A 107 25.31 14.01 3.00
CA GLU A 107 25.31 14.43 1.60
C GLU A 107 26.43 13.75 0.78
N GLY A 108 26.04 13.17 -0.36
CA GLY A 108 26.92 12.40 -1.24
C GLY A 108 26.15 11.36 -2.06
N GLU A 109 26.87 10.71 -2.96
CA GLU A 109 26.37 9.56 -3.74
C GLU A 109 27.05 8.29 -3.24
N TYR A 110 26.25 7.31 -2.85
CA TYR A 110 26.72 6.02 -2.34
C TYR A 110 26.38 4.96 -3.38
N LYS A 111 27.42 4.42 -4.01
CA LYS A 111 27.28 3.29 -4.91
C LYS A 111 26.93 2.04 -4.09
N ILE A 112 25.85 1.37 -4.46
CA ILE A 112 25.40 0.12 -3.82
C ILE A 112 25.16 -0.96 -4.88
N SER A 113 25.15 -2.20 -4.47
CA SER A 113 24.90 -3.34 -5.35
C SER A 113 24.06 -4.42 -4.66
N VAL A 114 23.46 -5.29 -5.47
CA VAL A 114 22.85 -6.53 -5.01
C VAL A 114 23.74 -7.69 -5.46
N PRO A 115 24.52 -8.31 -4.54
CA PRO A 115 25.40 -9.42 -4.90
C PRO A 115 24.67 -10.55 -5.61
N GLU A 116 25.37 -11.25 -6.52
CA GLU A 116 24.77 -12.27 -7.38
C GLU A 116 24.04 -13.37 -6.59
N ASN A 117 24.66 -13.81 -5.50
CA ASN A 117 24.17 -14.85 -4.60
C ASN A 117 23.18 -14.35 -3.53
N LYS A 118 22.76 -13.08 -3.57
CA LYS A 118 21.81 -12.51 -2.61
C LYS A 118 20.49 -12.13 -3.28
N LYS A 119 19.42 -12.17 -2.48
CA LYS A 119 18.09 -11.68 -2.84
C LYS A 119 17.91 -10.19 -2.57
N TYR A 120 18.80 -9.59 -1.77
CA TYR A 120 18.75 -8.18 -1.43
C TYR A 120 20.14 -7.55 -1.34
N GLY A 121 20.22 -6.24 -1.56
CA GLY A 121 21.44 -5.45 -1.38
C GLY A 121 21.65 -5.11 0.09
N ILE A 122 20.76 -4.28 0.64
CA ILE A 122 20.78 -3.82 2.03
C ILE A 122 19.50 -4.27 2.74
N ILE A 123 19.61 -4.71 3.99
CA ILE A 123 18.48 -5.09 4.83
C ILE A 123 18.50 -4.40 6.20
N ILE A 124 17.35 -3.83 6.59
CA ILE A 124 17.03 -3.48 7.98
C ILE A 124 16.27 -4.65 8.59
N ARG A 125 16.87 -5.30 9.59
CA ARG A 125 16.32 -6.54 10.21
C ARG A 125 16.03 -6.45 11.71
N TYR A 126 16.30 -5.28 12.29
CA TYR A 126 16.09 -5.00 13.70
C TYR A 126 15.02 -3.93 13.86
N SER A 127 14.29 -3.99 14.98
CA SER A 127 13.41 -2.90 15.40
C SER A 127 14.22 -1.66 15.78
N ASN A 128 13.57 -0.50 15.79
CA ASN A 128 14.16 0.77 16.22
C ASN A 128 15.34 1.27 15.35
N VAL A 129 15.48 0.78 14.11
CA VAL A 129 16.57 1.16 13.19
C VAL A 129 16.05 2.00 12.03
N VAL A 130 16.71 3.12 11.77
CA VAL A 130 16.39 4.02 10.67
C VAL A 130 17.58 4.16 9.73
N LEU A 131 17.38 4.01 8.43
CA LEU A 131 18.33 4.50 7.42
C LEU A 131 17.88 5.88 6.97
N ARG A 132 18.73 6.90 7.18
CA ARG A 132 18.37 8.30 6.96
C ARG A 132 19.41 9.02 6.11
N GLY A 133 18.99 9.77 5.10
CA GLY A 133 19.83 10.78 4.44
C GLY A 133 19.61 12.20 4.98
N GLU A 134 20.32 13.18 4.40
CA GLU A 134 20.19 14.60 4.73
C GLU A 134 19.18 15.34 3.83
N GLY A 135 18.46 14.59 2.99
CA GLY A 135 17.45 15.07 2.06
C GLY A 135 17.50 14.32 0.73
N ALA A 136 16.36 14.14 0.09
CA ALA A 136 16.26 13.45 -1.20
C ALA A 136 17.00 14.17 -2.36
N SER A 137 17.42 15.42 -2.16
CA SER A 137 18.25 16.16 -3.11
C SER A 137 19.74 16.18 -2.72
N LYS A 138 20.15 15.45 -1.68
CA LYS A 138 21.49 15.51 -1.09
C LYS A 138 22.15 14.14 -0.92
N SER A 139 21.40 13.16 -0.41
CA SER A 139 21.90 11.81 -0.18
C SER A 139 21.33 10.87 -1.24
N PHE A 140 22.20 10.26 -2.04
CA PHE A 140 21.82 9.43 -3.18
C PHE A 140 22.34 8.01 -3.01
N LEU A 141 21.47 7.01 -3.12
CA LEU A 141 21.83 5.60 -3.22
C LEU A 141 21.77 5.17 -4.69
N LYS A 142 22.93 4.88 -5.30
CA LYS A 142 23.02 4.44 -6.70
C LYS A 142 23.20 2.93 -6.79
N CYS A 143 22.15 2.20 -7.16
CA CYS A 143 22.26 0.76 -7.41
C CYS A 143 22.89 0.49 -8.78
N ILE A 144 24.09 -0.09 -8.79
CA ILE A 144 24.83 -0.41 -10.02
C ILE A 144 24.53 -1.81 -10.57
N THR A 145 23.78 -2.64 -9.85
CA THR A 145 23.38 -3.96 -10.34
C THR A 145 22.27 -3.82 -11.37
N THR A 146 22.54 -4.21 -12.62
CA THR A 146 21.60 -4.10 -13.74
C THR A 146 20.76 -5.36 -13.96
N ASN A 147 21.25 -6.53 -13.54
CA ASN A 147 20.46 -7.77 -13.47
C ASN A 147 19.87 -7.94 -12.06
N LEU A 148 18.64 -7.43 -11.89
CA LEU A 148 17.89 -7.46 -10.64
C LEU A 148 16.74 -8.48 -10.63
N ARG A 149 16.77 -9.49 -11.51
CA ARG A 149 15.67 -10.47 -11.60
C ARG A 149 15.35 -11.07 -10.22
N SER A 150 14.13 -10.84 -9.76
CA SER A 150 13.63 -11.29 -8.45
C SER A 150 14.49 -10.83 -7.25
N LYS A 151 15.13 -9.66 -7.35
CA LYS A 151 15.99 -9.07 -6.31
C LYS A 151 15.40 -7.76 -5.78
N ILE A 152 15.77 -7.44 -4.54
CA ILE A 152 15.33 -6.26 -3.81
C ILE A 152 16.54 -5.36 -3.53
N VAL A 153 16.47 -4.05 -3.75
CA VAL A 153 17.62 -3.18 -3.42
C VAL A 153 17.69 -2.92 -1.91
N LEU A 154 16.60 -2.44 -1.32
CA LEU A 154 16.42 -2.17 0.11
C LEU A 154 15.28 -3.02 0.68
N LEU A 155 15.59 -3.90 1.64
CA LEU A 155 14.61 -4.73 2.33
C LEU A 155 14.48 -4.29 3.79
N VAL A 156 13.25 -4.13 4.28
CA VAL A 156 12.96 -4.01 5.71
C VAL A 156 12.12 -5.22 6.09
N ALA A 157 12.72 -6.19 6.77
CA ALA A 157 12.05 -7.44 7.12
C ALA A 157 12.73 -8.13 8.30
N PRO A 158 11.98 -8.82 9.18
CA PRO A 158 12.57 -9.63 10.24
C PRO A 158 13.34 -10.83 9.66
N GLU A 159 14.35 -11.30 10.39
CA GLU A 159 14.97 -12.61 10.10
C GLU A 159 14.02 -13.74 10.53
N ASN A 160 13.71 -14.65 9.59
CA ASN A 160 13.03 -15.93 9.85
C ASN A 160 11.62 -15.85 10.47
N ASN A 161 10.85 -14.82 10.15
CA ASN A 161 9.51 -14.64 10.70
C ASN A 161 8.51 -14.09 9.66
N ASN A 162 7.27 -14.59 9.70
CA ASN A 162 6.19 -14.16 8.80
C ASN A 162 4.80 -14.45 9.39
N TRP A 163 3.78 -13.78 8.85
CA TRP A 163 2.42 -13.89 9.33
C TRP A 163 1.71 -15.20 9.03
N SER A 164 2.27 -16.04 8.15
CA SER A 164 1.73 -17.36 7.82
C SER A 164 2.33 -18.50 8.64
N LYS A 165 3.20 -18.19 9.60
CA LYS A 165 3.85 -19.17 10.48
C LYS A 165 3.29 -19.03 11.90
N PRO A 166 2.29 -19.85 12.28
CA PRO A 166 1.76 -19.85 13.65
C PRO A 166 2.85 -20.14 14.68
N GLU A 167 2.80 -19.47 15.83
CA GLU A 167 3.61 -19.85 17.01
C GLU A 167 3.05 -21.09 17.71
N ASP A 168 1.73 -21.25 17.67
CA ASP A 168 0.96 -22.32 18.30
C ASP A 168 -0.15 -22.81 17.35
N ASN A 169 -0.93 -23.81 17.80
CA ASN A 169 -2.10 -24.29 17.07
C ASN A 169 -3.12 -23.16 16.83
N ALA A 170 -3.74 -23.19 15.65
CA ALA A 170 -4.85 -22.32 15.33
C ALA A 170 -6.12 -22.77 16.08
N VAL A 171 -6.92 -21.79 16.52
CA VAL A 171 -8.23 -21.99 17.12
C VAL A 171 -9.29 -21.60 16.10
N ALA A 172 -10.24 -22.50 15.84
CA ALA A 172 -11.31 -22.28 14.89
C ALA A 172 -12.32 -21.23 15.41
N LEU A 173 -12.94 -20.54 14.46
CA LEU A 173 -14.10 -19.68 14.71
C LEU A 173 -15.26 -20.53 15.26
N ALA A 174 -16.00 -20.05 16.26
CA ALA A 174 -17.12 -20.80 16.85
C ALA A 174 -18.41 -20.72 16.02
N LYS A 175 -18.60 -19.58 15.35
CA LYS A 175 -19.78 -19.29 14.52
C LYS A 175 -19.43 -18.20 13.51
N ASP A 176 -20.20 -18.16 12.43
CA ASP A 176 -20.03 -17.17 11.38
C ASP A 176 -20.12 -15.73 11.93
N VAL A 177 -19.37 -14.84 11.28
CA VAL A 177 -19.35 -13.41 11.52
C VAL A 177 -19.68 -12.74 10.19
N ASP A 178 -20.89 -12.22 10.06
CA ASP A 178 -21.42 -11.73 8.78
C ASP A 178 -21.04 -10.28 8.46
N GLN A 179 -20.52 -9.54 9.44
CA GLN A 179 -20.21 -8.12 9.32
C GLN A 179 -18.87 -7.79 10.00
N PRO A 180 -18.20 -6.68 9.61
CA PRO A 180 -17.05 -6.13 10.31
C PRO A 180 -17.28 -6.06 11.82
N THR A 181 -16.39 -6.68 12.60
CA THR A 181 -16.51 -6.74 14.07
C THR A 181 -15.16 -6.69 14.74
N GLN A 182 -15.14 -6.24 16.00
CA GLN A 182 -13.99 -6.38 16.88
C GLN A 182 -14.12 -7.55 17.85
N ARG A 183 -15.27 -8.23 17.93
CA ARG A 183 -15.46 -9.37 18.82
C ARG A 183 -15.50 -10.66 18.02
N ILE A 184 -14.51 -11.51 18.23
CA ILE A 184 -14.32 -12.75 17.48
C ILE A 184 -14.71 -13.94 18.36
N PRO A 185 -15.77 -14.70 18.02
CA PRO A 185 -16.16 -15.89 18.76
C PRO A 185 -15.29 -17.08 18.35
N LEU A 186 -14.70 -17.78 19.32
CA LEU A 186 -13.75 -18.88 19.10
C LEU A 186 -14.21 -20.14 19.85
N GLN A 187 -13.78 -21.32 19.38
CA GLN A 187 -14.11 -22.59 20.06
C GLN A 187 -13.60 -22.61 21.51
N ASP A 188 -12.42 -22.03 21.74
CA ASP A 188 -11.88 -21.74 23.07
C ASP A 188 -10.97 -20.50 23.02
N VAL A 189 -10.57 -19.98 24.18
CA VAL A 189 -9.66 -18.83 24.27
C VAL A 189 -8.48 -19.07 25.21
N ASN A 190 -8.23 -20.32 25.59
CA ASN A 190 -7.31 -20.65 26.68
C ASN A 190 -5.83 -20.46 26.30
N SER A 191 -5.51 -20.53 25.00
CA SER A 191 -4.16 -20.35 24.46
C SER A 191 -3.75 -18.90 24.25
N PHE A 192 -4.69 -17.95 24.43
CA PHE A 192 -4.50 -16.53 24.17
C PHE A 192 -4.35 -15.71 25.45
N LYS A 193 -3.63 -14.59 25.35
CA LYS A 193 -3.55 -13.52 26.36
C LYS A 193 -3.76 -12.15 25.73
N ILE A 194 -4.18 -11.18 26.54
CA ILE A 194 -4.23 -9.77 26.14
C ILE A 194 -2.84 -9.32 25.69
N GLY A 195 -2.77 -8.60 24.58
CA GLY A 195 -1.54 -8.14 23.95
C GLY A 195 -0.97 -9.09 22.89
N ASP A 196 -1.49 -10.33 22.80
CA ASP A 196 -1.04 -11.27 21.76
C ASP A 196 -1.25 -10.70 20.37
N ARG A 197 -0.23 -10.91 19.53
CA ARG A 197 -0.27 -10.66 18.10
C ARG A 197 -0.83 -11.89 17.41
N ILE A 198 -1.88 -11.70 16.63
CA ILE A 198 -2.62 -12.79 16.01
C ILE A 198 -2.86 -12.53 14.53
N CYS A 199 -2.94 -13.62 13.78
CA CYS A 199 -3.51 -13.62 12.45
C CYS A 199 -4.90 -14.28 12.50
N ILE A 200 -5.89 -13.59 11.93
CA ILE A 200 -7.21 -14.13 11.63
C ILE A 200 -7.23 -14.41 10.13
N THR A 201 -7.57 -15.62 9.72
CA THR A 201 -7.60 -15.98 8.30
C THR A 201 -8.70 -16.99 8.00
N SER A 202 -9.18 -17.00 6.76
CA SER A 202 -9.95 -18.11 6.18
C SER A 202 -9.23 -18.67 4.96
N ASP A 203 -9.68 -19.83 4.50
CA ASP A 203 -9.21 -20.45 3.25
C ASP A 203 -10.16 -20.11 2.09
N VAL A 204 -9.65 -20.20 0.87
CA VAL A 204 -10.49 -20.13 -0.34
C VAL A 204 -10.95 -21.54 -0.68
N THR A 205 -12.02 -21.97 0.00
CA THR A 205 -12.73 -23.23 -0.24
C THR A 205 -13.51 -23.19 -1.55
N ASP A 206 -14.04 -24.33 -1.99
CA ASP A 206 -14.94 -24.37 -3.15
C ASP A 206 -16.23 -23.59 -2.87
N GLU A 207 -16.72 -23.62 -1.64
CA GLU A 207 -17.87 -22.85 -1.18
C GLU A 207 -17.62 -21.33 -1.17
N PHE A 208 -16.43 -20.89 -0.76
CA PHE A 208 -15.99 -19.50 -0.88
C PHE A 208 -15.90 -19.10 -2.35
N ALA A 209 -15.20 -19.90 -3.16
CA ALA A 209 -15.01 -19.62 -4.57
C ALA A 209 -16.36 -19.57 -5.31
N ALA A 210 -17.29 -20.48 -5.03
CA ALA A 210 -18.64 -20.49 -5.60
C ALA A 210 -19.46 -19.26 -5.20
N GLU A 211 -19.39 -18.83 -3.93
CA GLU A 211 -20.05 -17.60 -3.48
C GLU A 211 -19.59 -16.35 -4.24
N HIS A 212 -18.34 -16.36 -4.72
CA HIS A 212 -17.78 -15.29 -5.53
C HIS A 212 -17.87 -15.55 -7.04
N GLY A 213 -18.60 -16.57 -7.51
CA GLY A 213 -18.66 -16.92 -8.94
C GLY A 213 -17.30 -17.35 -9.53
N CYS A 214 -16.40 -17.82 -8.68
CA CYS A 214 -15.00 -18.15 -8.99
C CYS A 214 -14.66 -19.63 -8.77
N LEU A 215 -15.65 -20.53 -8.68
CA LEU A 215 -15.46 -21.96 -8.37
C LEU A 215 -14.41 -22.64 -9.27
N ASN A 216 -14.33 -22.28 -10.54
CA ASN A 216 -13.38 -22.86 -11.50
C ASN A 216 -12.03 -22.12 -11.58
N PHE A 217 -11.89 -21.02 -10.83
CA PHE A 217 -10.87 -20.00 -11.08
C PHE A 217 -10.03 -19.66 -9.85
N TRP A 218 -10.57 -19.87 -8.66
CA TRP A 218 -9.87 -19.65 -7.39
C TRP A 218 -9.66 -20.99 -6.69
N LYS A 219 -8.44 -21.50 -6.77
CA LYS A 219 -7.99 -22.76 -6.15
C LYS A 219 -6.72 -22.51 -5.37
N ALA A 220 -6.66 -23.01 -4.14
CA ALA A 220 -5.48 -22.93 -3.28
C ALA A 220 -4.93 -21.50 -3.07
N LEU A 221 -5.80 -20.49 -3.16
CA LEU A 221 -5.47 -19.11 -2.80
C LEU A 221 -5.52 -18.95 -1.28
N ARG A 222 -4.66 -18.07 -0.74
CA ARG A 222 -4.80 -17.63 0.64
C ARG A 222 -6.01 -16.69 0.73
N GLY A 223 -6.93 -17.00 1.64
CA GLY A 223 -8.15 -16.21 1.83
C GLY A 223 -7.91 -14.89 2.58
N PRO A 224 -9.00 -14.17 2.89
CA PRO A 224 -8.99 -12.98 3.72
C PRO A 224 -8.11 -13.15 4.96
N THR A 225 -7.20 -12.20 5.17
CA THR A 225 -6.19 -12.26 6.24
C THR A 225 -6.14 -10.93 6.98
N PHE A 226 -6.29 -10.99 8.30
CA PHE A 226 -6.28 -9.84 9.22
C PHE A 226 -5.25 -10.04 10.34
N TYR A 227 -4.29 -9.13 10.45
CA TYR A 227 -3.35 -9.08 11.56
C TYR A 227 -3.86 -8.14 12.64
N ARG A 228 -3.91 -8.61 13.89
CA ARG A 228 -4.58 -7.93 15.01
C ARG A 228 -3.82 -8.11 16.31
N GLU A 229 -4.14 -7.23 17.26
CA GLU A 229 -3.77 -7.38 18.68
C GLU A 229 -5.02 -7.73 19.49
N ILE A 230 -4.90 -8.70 20.40
CA ILE A 230 -5.96 -9.00 21.38
C ILE A 230 -5.99 -7.90 22.46
N LYS A 231 -7.12 -7.21 22.58
CA LYS A 231 -7.35 -6.15 23.58
C LYS A 231 -8.07 -6.63 24.84
N ASP A 232 -8.87 -7.69 24.74
CA ASP A 232 -9.62 -8.26 25.85
C ASP A 232 -9.99 -9.73 25.56
N ILE A 233 -10.25 -10.52 26.60
CA ILE A 233 -10.66 -11.92 26.50
C ILE A 233 -11.86 -12.19 27.40
N ASP A 234 -12.97 -12.60 26.78
CA ASP A 234 -14.16 -13.08 27.45
C ASP A 234 -14.16 -14.60 27.50
N LYS A 235 -13.68 -15.15 28.62
CA LYS A 235 -13.64 -16.59 28.87
C LYS A 235 -15.01 -17.23 29.08
N LYS A 236 -16.03 -16.44 29.45
CA LYS A 236 -17.38 -16.98 29.68
C LYS A 236 -18.06 -17.32 28.35
N ASN A 237 -17.83 -16.47 27.34
CA ASN A 237 -18.45 -16.62 26.03
C ASN A 237 -17.48 -17.10 24.93
N ASN A 238 -16.26 -17.50 25.30
CA ASN A 238 -15.15 -17.83 24.39
C ASN A 238 -15.01 -16.84 23.24
N SER A 239 -14.77 -15.57 23.56
CA SER A 239 -14.51 -14.55 22.55
C SER A 239 -13.34 -13.66 22.90
N ILE A 240 -12.67 -13.15 21.87
CA ILE A 240 -11.60 -12.15 22.00
C ILE A 240 -12.08 -10.81 21.44
N LEU A 241 -11.62 -9.71 22.04
CA LEU A 241 -11.74 -8.37 21.47
C LEU A 241 -10.44 -8.03 20.74
N ILE A 242 -10.53 -7.54 19.51
CA ILE A 242 -9.38 -7.12 18.70
C ILE A 242 -9.32 -5.60 18.52
N ASP A 243 -8.12 -5.10 18.27
CA ASP A 243 -7.81 -3.67 18.18
C ASP A 243 -8.42 -2.95 16.96
N VAL A 244 -8.46 -3.60 15.80
CA VAL A 244 -9.10 -3.09 14.56
C VAL A 244 -10.23 -4.04 14.15
N PRO A 245 -11.40 -3.55 13.71
CA PRO A 245 -12.46 -4.41 13.18
C PRO A 245 -11.97 -5.31 12.03
N THR A 246 -12.53 -6.51 11.88
CA THR A 246 -12.39 -7.28 10.64
C THR A 246 -12.92 -6.46 9.46
N ARG A 247 -12.40 -6.71 8.26
CA ARG A 247 -12.81 -5.95 7.05
C ARG A 247 -13.74 -6.76 6.14
N TYR A 248 -13.95 -8.05 6.43
CA TYR A 248 -14.86 -8.96 5.72
C TYR A 248 -15.60 -9.83 6.71
N TYR A 249 -16.60 -10.54 6.19
CA TYR A 249 -17.17 -11.67 6.89
C TYR A 249 -16.15 -12.80 7.08
N LEU A 250 -16.40 -13.62 8.08
CA LEU A 250 -15.64 -14.84 8.38
C LEU A 250 -16.63 -15.97 8.57
N LYS A 251 -16.53 -17.03 7.76
CA LYS A 251 -17.42 -18.18 7.84
C LYS A 251 -16.67 -19.42 8.29
N THR A 252 -17.32 -20.19 9.15
CA THR A 252 -16.84 -21.47 9.67
C THR A 252 -16.61 -22.48 8.55
N ARG A 253 -17.49 -22.50 7.54
CA ARG A 253 -17.35 -23.34 6.33
C ARG A 253 -16.04 -23.08 5.58
N ASP A 254 -15.50 -21.86 5.67
CA ASP A 254 -14.27 -21.43 5.00
C ASP A 254 -13.03 -21.61 5.91
N MET A 255 -13.14 -22.49 6.91
CA MET A 255 -12.08 -22.83 7.86
C MET A 255 -11.49 -21.59 8.57
N ALA A 256 -12.34 -20.59 8.84
CA ALA A 256 -11.94 -19.37 9.53
C ALA A 256 -11.36 -19.67 10.92
N ARG A 257 -10.20 -19.08 11.21
CA ARG A 257 -9.39 -19.42 12.39
C ARG A 257 -8.49 -18.28 12.83
N VAL A 258 -8.06 -18.37 14.09
CA VAL A 258 -7.13 -17.44 14.73
C VAL A 258 -5.91 -18.19 15.22
N TYR A 259 -4.72 -17.67 14.96
CA TYR A 259 -3.49 -18.19 15.55
C TYR A 259 -2.55 -17.06 15.97
N LYS A 260 -1.74 -17.32 16.99
CA LYS A 260 -0.69 -16.40 17.42
C LYS A 260 0.41 -16.36 16.38
N ILE A 261 0.92 -15.16 16.16
CA ILE A 261 2.10 -14.94 15.34
C ILE A 261 3.09 -14.09 16.11
N ARG A 262 4.35 -14.23 15.74
CA ARG A 262 5.40 -13.35 16.23
C ARG A 262 5.53 -12.19 15.25
N VAL A 263 5.59 -10.95 15.74
CA VAL A 263 6.16 -9.84 14.96
C VAL A 263 7.30 -9.25 15.77
N THR A 264 8.45 -9.12 15.13
CA THR A 264 9.71 -8.75 15.79
C THR A 264 10.36 -7.51 15.20
N LEU A 265 9.87 -7.04 14.05
CA LEU A 265 10.38 -5.82 13.42
C LEU A 265 9.28 -4.77 13.41
N SER A 266 9.53 -3.74 14.20
CA SER A 266 8.70 -2.55 14.31
C SER A 266 9.56 -1.33 14.52
N GLU A 267 8.97 -0.14 14.45
CA GLU A 267 9.66 1.08 14.82
C GLU A 267 10.91 1.34 13.95
N SER A 268 10.88 0.95 12.69
CA SER A 268 12.02 1.08 11.77
C SER A 268 11.59 1.78 10.48
N GLY A 269 12.52 2.47 9.83
CA GLY A 269 12.15 3.23 8.63
C GLY A 269 13.28 3.66 7.71
N LEU A 270 12.85 4.20 6.58
CA LEU A 270 13.70 4.77 5.52
C LEU A 270 13.35 6.25 5.37
N GLU A 271 14.33 7.15 5.42
CA GLU A 271 14.07 8.59 5.49
C GLU A 271 15.02 9.44 4.64
N ASN A 272 14.49 10.47 3.98
CA ASN A 272 15.28 11.63 3.50
C ASN A 272 16.45 11.32 2.55
N PHE A 273 16.28 10.42 1.59
CA PHE A 273 17.30 10.16 0.55
C PHE A 273 16.64 9.89 -0.80
N ALA A 274 17.42 9.94 -1.87
CA ALA A 274 17.00 9.46 -3.18
C ALA A 274 17.70 8.13 -3.51
N ILE A 275 17.02 7.30 -4.31
CA ILE A 275 17.55 6.02 -4.78
C ILE A 275 17.31 5.86 -6.29
N GLY A 276 18.30 5.37 -7.02
CA GLY A 276 18.25 5.22 -8.47
C GLY A 276 19.00 3.99 -8.92
N ASN A 277 18.54 3.36 -10.00
CA ASN A 277 19.20 2.22 -10.61
C ASN A 277 19.90 2.63 -11.90
N VAL A 278 21.11 2.12 -12.09
CA VAL A 278 21.76 2.14 -13.40
C VAL A 278 20.92 1.32 -14.38
N GLN A 279 20.65 1.88 -15.55
CA GLN A 279 19.81 1.23 -16.57
C GLN A 279 20.39 -0.12 -16.98
N ASN A 280 19.51 -1.07 -17.26
CA ASN A 280 19.90 -2.31 -17.91
C ASN A 280 20.13 -2.05 -19.40
N ALA A 281 21.31 -2.40 -19.92
CA ALA A 281 21.73 -2.09 -21.28
C ALA A 281 21.32 -3.14 -22.33
N GLU A 282 20.74 -4.25 -21.91
CA GLU A 282 20.29 -5.30 -22.82
C GLU A 282 19.13 -4.82 -23.70
N GLN A 283 18.89 -5.55 -24.78
CA GLN A 283 17.70 -5.34 -25.61
C GLN A 283 16.55 -6.24 -25.15
N GLY A 284 15.36 -6.03 -25.71
CA GLY A 284 14.18 -6.84 -25.41
C GLY A 284 13.45 -6.40 -24.14
N PHE A 285 12.73 -5.28 -24.25
CA PHE A 285 11.85 -4.75 -23.20
C PHE A 285 10.37 -4.80 -23.61
N ASN A 286 9.99 -5.65 -24.56
CA ASN A 286 8.60 -5.82 -24.97
C ASN A 286 7.78 -6.49 -23.85
N ASP A 287 6.46 -6.34 -23.94
CA ASP A 287 5.51 -6.70 -22.88
C ASP A 287 5.66 -8.12 -22.34
N ASN A 288 5.90 -9.13 -23.19
CA ASN A 288 5.96 -10.53 -22.76
C ASN A 288 7.38 -11.12 -22.66
N GLU A 289 8.42 -10.30 -22.82
CA GLU A 289 9.81 -10.79 -22.82
C GLU A 289 10.37 -11.05 -21.42
N TYR A 290 9.62 -10.76 -20.36
CA TYR A 290 10.03 -11.04 -18.97
C TYR A 290 10.31 -12.52 -18.66
N ASN A 291 9.84 -13.44 -19.50
CA ASN A 291 10.10 -14.88 -19.44
C ASN A 291 11.08 -15.38 -20.51
N ALA A 292 11.67 -14.51 -21.33
CA ALA A 292 12.60 -14.86 -22.39
C ALA A 292 14.06 -14.64 -21.92
N PRO A 293 14.82 -15.71 -21.58
CA PRO A 293 16.22 -15.56 -21.18
C PRO A 293 17.05 -14.81 -22.22
N GLY A 294 17.95 -13.94 -21.75
CA GLY A 294 18.79 -13.11 -22.61
C GLY A 294 18.22 -11.74 -22.94
N THR A 295 16.98 -11.43 -22.54
CA THR A 295 16.38 -10.09 -22.71
C THR A 295 16.55 -9.20 -21.47
N GLY A 296 16.51 -7.89 -21.65
CA GLY A 296 16.50 -6.91 -20.58
C GLY A 296 15.28 -7.05 -19.67
N ALA A 297 14.09 -7.25 -20.24
CA ALA A 297 12.87 -7.55 -19.49
C ALA A 297 13.05 -8.75 -18.54
N TYR A 298 13.67 -9.84 -19.02
CA TYR A 298 13.96 -11.00 -18.19
C TYR A 298 14.93 -10.67 -17.05
N GLN A 299 15.98 -9.89 -17.31
CA GLN A 299 16.99 -9.54 -16.30
C GLN A 299 16.47 -8.59 -15.21
N VAL A 300 15.39 -7.84 -15.45
CA VAL A 300 14.84 -6.91 -14.46
C VAL A 300 13.50 -7.35 -13.89
N HIS A 301 12.94 -8.45 -14.39
CA HIS A 301 11.63 -8.96 -14.00
C HIS A 301 11.54 -9.22 -12.49
N SER A 302 10.44 -8.76 -11.88
CA SER A 302 10.18 -8.87 -10.45
C SER A 302 11.29 -8.24 -9.58
N SER A 303 12.05 -7.28 -10.11
CA SER A 303 12.95 -6.45 -9.31
C SER A 303 12.18 -5.41 -8.51
N GLN A 304 12.65 -5.12 -7.30
CA GLN A 304 12.03 -4.19 -6.36
C GLN A 304 13.07 -3.23 -5.79
N VAL A 305 12.80 -1.93 -5.77
CA VAL A 305 13.72 -0.98 -5.11
C VAL A 305 13.59 -1.07 -3.58
N ILE A 306 12.37 -0.99 -3.06
CA ILE A 306 12.06 -1.01 -1.63
C ILE A 306 10.98 -2.06 -1.37
N GLU A 307 11.23 -2.96 -0.42
CA GLU A 307 10.22 -3.86 0.13
C GLU A 307 10.18 -3.74 1.66
N LEU A 308 9.00 -3.48 2.22
CA LEU A 308 8.73 -3.66 3.64
C LEU A 308 7.89 -4.93 3.77
N ARG A 309 8.38 -5.91 4.55
CA ARG A 309 7.76 -7.23 4.65
C ARG A 309 7.67 -7.74 6.08
N ASN A 310 6.48 -8.17 6.51
CA ASN A 310 6.22 -8.72 7.85
C ASN A 310 6.58 -7.73 8.98
N VAL A 311 6.29 -6.44 8.78
CA VAL A 311 6.60 -5.36 9.75
C VAL A 311 5.35 -4.70 10.31
N GLU A 312 5.49 -4.08 11.49
CA GLU A 312 4.42 -3.33 12.16
C GLU A 312 4.94 -1.94 12.58
N ASN A 313 4.17 -0.86 12.43
CA ASN A 313 4.59 0.50 12.83
C ASN A 313 5.94 0.93 12.21
N CYS A 314 6.14 0.63 10.93
CA CYS A 314 7.31 1.06 10.16
C CYS A 314 6.95 2.21 9.22
N TRP A 315 7.95 2.85 8.61
CA TRP A 315 7.68 3.94 7.69
C TRP A 315 8.70 4.11 6.56
N VAL A 316 8.27 4.82 5.52
CA VAL A 316 9.13 5.37 4.47
C VAL A 316 8.74 6.85 4.31
N LYS A 317 9.68 7.77 4.52
CA LYS A 317 9.38 9.20 4.59
C LYS A 317 10.34 10.02 3.75
N SER A 318 9.81 10.87 2.87
CA SER A 318 10.61 11.79 2.06
C SER A 318 11.72 11.09 1.27
N VAL A 319 11.38 9.93 0.68
CA VAL A 319 12.25 9.17 -0.21
C VAL A 319 11.82 9.40 -1.66
N SER A 320 12.78 9.65 -2.54
CA SER A 320 12.50 9.85 -3.98
C SER A 320 13.28 8.88 -4.85
N THR A 321 12.80 8.63 -6.07
CA THR A 321 13.67 8.06 -7.12
C THR A 321 14.36 9.18 -7.90
N TYR A 322 15.57 8.91 -8.40
CA TYR A 322 16.30 9.84 -9.27
C TYR A 322 16.90 9.10 -10.47
N LYS A 323 17.24 9.85 -11.54
CA LYS A 323 18.01 9.36 -12.68
C LYS A 323 19.51 9.43 -12.38
N PRO A 324 20.23 8.30 -12.27
CA PRO A 324 21.69 8.30 -12.28
C PRO A 324 22.25 9.01 -13.53
N ALA A 325 23.32 9.79 -13.36
CA ALA A 325 23.90 10.60 -14.43
C ALA A 325 24.40 9.77 -15.63
N GLU A 326 24.75 8.51 -15.40
CA GLU A 326 25.22 7.55 -16.41
C GLU A 326 24.08 6.94 -17.25
N ASN A 327 22.81 7.10 -16.84
CA ASN A 327 21.68 6.63 -17.62
C ASN A 327 21.48 7.50 -18.87
N THR A 328 21.51 6.87 -20.04
CA THR A 328 21.18 7.51 -21.33
C THR A 328 19.66 7.65 -21.52
N LEU A 329 18.87 6.76 -20.92
CA LEU A 329 17.40 6.83 -20.92
C LEU A 329 16.88 7.72 -19.77
N ASP A 330 15.67 8.24 -19.90
CA ASP A 330 14.95 8.93 -18.81
C ASP A 330 14.30 7.92 -17.85
N ILE A 331 15.13 7.14 -17.16
CA ILE A 331 14.69 6.09 -16.22
C ILE A 331 15.35 6.30 -14.86
N HIS A 332 14.61 6.02 -13.81
CA HIS A 332 15.10 6.07 -12.43
C HIS A 332 15.23 4.66 -11.84
N VAL A 333 14.33 3.74 -12.19
CA VAL A 333 14.27 2.38 -11.61
C VAL A 333 14.09 1.33 -12.70
N LEU A 334 14.46 0.08 -12.42
CA LEU A 334 14.43 -0.99 -13.44
C LEU A 334 13.03 -1.63 -13.63
N SER A 335 12.26 -1.81 -12.55
CA SER A 335 10.90 -2.36 -12.61
C SER A 335 10.00 -1.79 -11.51
N ASN A 336 9.91 -2.44 -10.34
CA ASN A 336 9.00 -2.03 -9.27
C ASN A 336 9.72 -1.15 -8.24
N CYS A 337 9.03 -0.15 -7.68
CA CYS A 337 9.61 0.77 -6.70
C CYS A 337 9.35 0.35 -5.26
N LEU A 338 8.14 0.55 -4.70
CA LEU A 338 7.81 0.19 -3.33
C LEU A 338 6.72 -0.90 -3.25
N SER A 339 6.96 -1.91 -2.41
CA SER A 339 5.94 -2.90 -2.04
C SER A 339 5.83 -3.07 -0.52
N LEU A 340 4.58 -3.14 -0.04
CA LEU A 340 4.25 -3.48 1.35
C LEU A 340 3.66 -4.89 1.39
N ASN A 341 4.39 -5.84 1.98
CA ASN A 341 4.02 -7.26 2.00
C ASN A 341 3.71 -7.73 3.41
N ASN A 342 2.50 -8.24 3.65
CA ASN A 342 2.07 -8.79 4.95
C ASN A 342 2.51 -7.89 6.13
N SER A 343 2.25 -6.59 6.03
CA SER A 343 2.68 -5.60 7.02
C SER A 343 1.48 -4.84 7.55
N ARG A 344 1.63 -4.13 8.68
CA ARG A 344 0.54 -3.37 9.29
C ARG A 344 0.98 -2.04 9.84
N PHE A 345 0.09 -1.04 9.81
CA PHE A 345 0.35 0.28 10.38
C PHE A 345 1.64 0.90 9.84
N VAL A 346 1.94 0.62 8.57
CA VAL A 346 3.05 1.25 7.87
C VAL A 346 2.58 2.58 7.32
N THR A 347 3.33 3.65 7.54
CA THR A 347 3.11 4.94 6.88
C THR A 347 4.17 5.21 5.82
N VAL A 348 3.75 5.45 4.58
CA VAL A 348 4.59 5.97 3.50
C VAL A 348 4.17 7.43 3.28
N GLU A 349 5.06 8.37 3.59
CA GLU A 349 4.74 9.81 3.59
C GLU A 349 5.68 10.60 2.67
N SER A 350 5.11 11.48 1.84
CA SER A 350 5.87 12.45 1.03
C SER A 350 6.96 11.82 0.15
N CYS A 351 6.69 10.63 -0.41
CA CYS A 351 7.60 9.94 -1.32
C CYS A 351 7.29 10.27 -2.79
N ASN A 352 8.30 10.24 -3.66
CA ASN A 352 8.16 10.50 -5.10
C ASN A 352 8.84 9.40 -5.91
N PHE A 353 8.07 8.49 -6.50
CA PHE A 353 8.59 7.34 -7.25
C PHE A 353 8.14 7.38 -8.69
N GLN A 354 9.09 7.25 -9.63
CA GLN A 354 8.79 7.47 -11.03
C GLN A 354 9.74 6.74 -11.98
N LYS A 355 9.36 6.72 -13.27
CA LYS A 355 10.20 6.36 -14.43
C LYS A 355 10.79 4.94 -14.37
N SER A 356 9.93 3.92 -14.48
CA SER A 356 10.39 2.54 -14.64
C SER A 356 10.94 2.29 -16.05
N GLN A 357 12.08 1.61 -16.15
CA GLN A 357 12.60 1.11 -17.42
C GLN A 357 11.72 0.01 -18.01
N TYR A 358 11.36 -1.01 -17.21
CA TYR A 358 10.46 -2.06 -17.65
C TYR A 358 9.09 -1.91 -16.99
N ASN A 359 8.09 -1.66 -17.81
CA ASN A 359 6.68 -1.50 -17.42
C ASN A 359 5.75 -2.43 -18.21
N GLY A 360 6.28 -3.58 -18.65
CA GLY A 360 5.57 -4.65 -19.37
C GLY A 360 4.78 -5.60 -18.45
N GLU A 361 4.43 -6.79 -18.96
CA GLU A 361 3.61 -7.77 -18.26
C GLU A 361 4.35 -8.46 -17.10
N GLY A 362 3.68 -9.39 -16.41
CA GLY A 362 4.30 -10.19 -15.35
C GLY A 362 4.54 -9.44 -14.03
N GLY A 363 3.76 -8.40 -13.75
CA GLY A 363 3.86 -7.68 -12.48
C GLY A 363 5.03 -6.70 -12.39
N ASN A 364 5.32 -5.98 -13.48
CA ASN A 364 6.45 -5.05 -13.59
C ASN A 364 6.00 -3.60 -13.74
N GLY A 365 6.85 -2.67 -13.33
CA GLY A 365 6.62 -1.23 -13.42
C GLY A 365 5.69 -0.66 -12.35
N TYR A 366 5.59 -1.25 -11.17
CA TYR A 366 4.67 -0.81 -10.11
C TYR A 366 5.35 0.17 -9.15
N MET A 367 4.79 1.38 -9.01
CA MET A 367 5.40 2.41 -8.14
C MET A 367 5.07 2.17 -6.67
N TYR A 368 3.79 1.97 -6.33
CA TYR A 368 3.31 1.68 -4.97
C TYR A 368 2.35 0.49 -4.97
N CYS A 369 2.81 -0.64 -4.41
CA CYS A 369 2.07 -1.90 -4.38
C CYS A 369 1.75 -2.33 -2.94
N LEU A 370 0.47 -2.44 -2.59
CA LEU A 370 0.00 -2.72 -1.23
C LEU A 370 -0.63 -4.11 -1.11
N MET A 371 0.01 -4.97 -0.32
CA MET A 371 -0.42 -6.32 0.09
C MET A 371 -0.37 -6.44 1.61
N SER A 372 -1.05 -5.52 2.32
CA SER A 372 -0.86 -5.28 3.77
C SER A 372 -2.16 -4.81 4.44
N ASN A 373 -2.18 -4.69 5.77
CA ASN A 373 -3.35 -4.27 6.53
C ASN A 373 -3.19 -2.85 7.10
N ASP A 374 -4.21 -2.02 6.94
CA ASP A 374 -4.30 -0.73 7.65
C ASP A 374 -3.03 0.14 7.49
N CYS A 375 -2.43 0.15 6.29
CA CYS A 375 -1.29 1.00 5.94
C CYS A 375 -1.77 2.34 5.36
N LEU A 376 -0.97 3.40 5.53
CA LEU A 376 -1.26 4.74 5.04
C LEU A 376 -0.20 5.18 4.03
N LEU A 377 -0.62 5.55 2.82
CA LEU A 377 0.15 6.38 1.90
C LEU A 377 -0.39 7.81 2.01
N LYS A 378 0.48 8.77 2.30
CA LYS A 378 0.09 10.17 2.52
C LYS A 378 0.98 11.11 1.71
N ASN A 379 0.36 11.95 0.88
CA ASN A 379 1.04 12.99 0.10
C ASN A 379 2.18 12.44 -0.78
N CYS A 380 2.01 11.25 -1.34
CA CYS A 380 2.99 10.63 -2.23
C CYS A 380 2.69 10.96 -3.70
N TYR A 381 3.72 10.90 -4.53
CA TYR A 381 3.65 11.10 -5.97
C TYR A 381 4.17 9.89 -6.73
N ALA A 382 3.49 9.55 -7.83
CA ALA A 382 3.91 8.52 -8.78
C ALA A 382 3.86 9.03 -10.22
N GLU A 383 4.87 8.73 -11.05
CA GLU A 383 4.87 9.10 -12.48
C GLU A 383 5.46 8.03 -13.39
N ASN A 384 4.79 7.76 -14.52
CA ASN A 384 5.25 6.83 -15.57
C ASN A 384 5.61 5.41 -15.08
N GLY A 385 4.83 4.87 -14.14
CA GLY A 385 4.76 3.43 -13.91
C GLY A 385 3.86 2.72 -14.93
N ARG A 386 3.80 1.39 -14.84
CA ARG A 386 2.74 0.59 -15.45
C ARG A 386 1.43 0.84 -14.72
N HIS A 387 1.43 0.53 -13.41
CA HIS A 387 0.42 0.91 -12.43
C HIS A 387 1.13 1.78 -11.40
N ASN A 388 0.62 2.97 -11.14
CA ASN A 388 1.24 3.88 -10.19
C ASN A 388 0.89 3.50 -8.75
N TYR A 389 -0.39 3.22 -8.49
CA TYR A 389 -0.86 2.72 -7.20
C TYR A 389 -1.68 1.46 -7.40
N ASP A 390 -1.38 0.42 -6.64
CA ASP A 390 -2.12 -0.83 -6.70
C ASP A 390 -2.35 -1.48 -5.33
N PHE A 391 -3.52 -2.09 -5.16
CA PHE A 391 -3.81 -3.02 -4.07
C PHE A 391 -3.83 -4.45 -4.61
N LYS A 392 -3.32 -5.42 -3.83
CA LYS A 392 -3.20 -6.81 -4.28
C LYS A 392 -3.58 -7.83 -3.22
N LEU A 393 -4.26 -8.89 -3.66
CA LEU A 393 -4.58 -10.09 -2.88
C LEU A 393 -5.52 -9.84 -1.70
N MET A 394 -6.09 -10.92 -1.15
CA MET A 394 -7.05 -10.87 -0.02
C MET A 394 -6.42 -10.47 1.33
N VAL A 395 -5.09 -10.29 1.38
CA VAL A 395 -4.40 -9.69 2.53
C VAL A 395 -4.44 -8.16 2.47
N SER A 396 -4.73 -7.53 1.34
CA SER A 396 -4.77 -6.08 1.24
C SER A 396 -6.13 -5.53 1.70
N ASN A 397 -6.17 -4.97 2.91
CA ASN A 397 -7.39 -4.40 3.48
C ASN A 397 -7.15 -3.27 4.48
N GLY A 398 -8.11 -2.37 4.61
CA GLY A 398 -8.06 -1.21 5.51
C GLY A 398 -7.03 -0.15 5.13
N ASN A 399 -6.35 -0.30 3.99
CA ASN A 399 -5.31 0.63 3.57
C ASN A 399 -5.90 1.92 3.02
N VAL A 400 -5.17 3.03 3.20
CA VAL A 400 -5.56 4.37 2.78
C VAL A 400 -4.49 4.98 1.89
N ILE A 401 -4.90 5.49 0.73
CA ILE A 401 -4.11 6.37 -0.14
C ILE A 401 -4.72 7.77 -0.03
N TYR A 402 -4.10 8.63 0.77
CA TYR A 402 -4.60 9.96 1.11
C TYR A 402 -3.74 11.07 0.53
N GLY A 403 -4.37 11.98 -0.24
CA GLY A 403 -3.70 13.17 -0.78
C GLY A 403 -2.56 12.85 -1.75
N CYS A 404 -2.55 11.64 -2.33
CA CYS A 404 -1.55 11.20 -3.29
C CYS A 404 -1.91 11.63 -4.71
N GLN A 405 -0.90 11.69 -5.57
CA GLN A 405 -1.05 12.02 -6.98
C GLN A 405 -0.40 10.98 -7.89
N SER A 406 -1.12 10.57 -8.92
CA SER A 406 -0.61 9.75 -10.02
C SER A 406 -0.56 10.58 -11.31
N LYS A 407 0.55 10.46 -12.04
CA LYS A 407 0.74 11.10 -13.33
C LYS A 407 1.16 10.13 -14.43
N ASP A 408 0.47 10.20 -15.56
CA ASP A 408 0.80 9.53 -16.81
C ASP A 408 1.27 8.07 -16.67
N PRO A 409 0.58 7.20 -15.90
CA PRO A 409 0.91 5.78 -15.93
C PRO A 409 0.54 5.16 -17.28
N ARG A 410 1.07 3.96 -17.56
CA ARG A 410 0.72 3.22 -18.76
C ARG A 410 -0.70 2.66 -18.71
N LEU A 411 -1.12 2.21 -17.52
CA LEU A 411 -2.40 1.59 -17.19
C LEU A 411 -2.92 2.19 -15.89
N ALA A 412 -4.17 1.90 -15.54
CA ALA A 412 -4.83 2.43 -14.34
C ALA A 412 -4.00 2.24 -13.06
N SER A 413 -4.10 3.18 -12.12
CA SER A 413 -3.98 2.81 -10.71
C SER A 413 -5.19 1.96 -10.31
N ASP A 414 -4.97 0.83 -9.65
CA ASP A 414 -5.98 -0.24 -9.67
C ASP A 414 -6.06 -1.10 -8.42
N PHE A 415 -7.07 -1.97 -8.45
CA PHE A 415 -7.11 -3.17 -7.63
C PHE A 415 -6.67 -4.33 -8.53
N HIS A 416 -5.65 -5.05 -8.09
CA HIS A 416 -4.94 -6.02 -8.90
C HIS A 416 -5.02 -7.43 -8.31
N MET A 417 -5.09 -8.43 -9.19
CA MET A 417 -5.31 -9.84 -8.85
C MET A 417 -6.65 -10.08 -8.14
N HIS A 418 -6.62 -10.72 -6.97
CA HIS A 418 -7.78 -11.23 -6.23
C HIS A 418 -8.24 -10.28 -5.14
N LEU A 419 -9.49 -10.49 -4.72
CA LEU A 419 -10.33 -9.67 -3.85
C LEU A 419 -9.64 -8.98 -2.66
N SER A 420 -8.97 -7.86 -2.94
CA SER A 420 -8.47 -6.92 -1.93
C SER A 420 -9.63 -6.04 -1.49
N MET A 421 -9.84 -5.85 -0.20
CA MET A 421 -11.18 -5.51 0.31
C MET A 421 -11.11 -4.35 1.29
N ALA A 422 -12.10 -3.45 1.22
CA ALA A 422 -12.17 -2.28 2.09
C ALA A 422 -10.88 -1.47 2.12
N ASN A 423 -10.41 -0.99 0.95
CA ASN A 423 -9.34 0.00 0.87
C ASN A 423 -9.91 1.35 0.40
N LEU A 424 -9.18 2.43 0.65
CA LEU A 424 -9.63 3.80 0.40
C LEU A 424 -8.64 4.57 -0.47
N PHE A 425 -9.13 5.12 -1.58
CA PHE A 425 -8.54 6.30 -2.22
C PHE A 425 -9.26 7.54 -1.69
N ASP A 426 -8.54 8.45 -1.05
CA ASP A 426 -9.11 9.64 -0.42
C ASP A 426 -8.38 10.90 -0.88
N SER A 427 -9.11 11.84 -1.47
CA SER A 427 -8.54 13.10 -1.98
C SER A 427 -7.41 12.83 -2.98
N PHE A 428 -7.55 11.78 -3.78
CA PHE A 428 -6.55 11.33 -4.75
C PHE A 428 -6.62 12.15 -6.03
N VAL A 429 -5.46 12.53 -6.58
CA VAL A 429 -5.34 13.30 -7.82
C VAL A 429 -4.85 12.39 -8.95
N ALA A 430 -5.69 12.22 -9.97
CA ALA A 430 -5.35 11.53 -11.21
C ALA A 430 -5.04 12.56 -12.31
N ASP A 431 -3.78 12.61 -12.74
CA ASP A 431 -3.32 13.46 -13.85
C ASP A 431 -2.91 12.61 -15.04
N GLY A 432 -3.83 12.43 -15.99
CA GLY A 432 -3.60 11.48 -17.08
C GLY A 432 -3.68 10.03 -16.62
N ASP A 433 -4.25 9.76 -15.44
CA ASP A 433 -4.56 8.43 -14.90
C ASP A 433 -6.09 8.21 -14.82
N TYR A 434 -6.49 6.96 -14.58
CA TYR A 434 -7.84 6.56 -14.20
C TYR A 434 -7.77 5.42 -13.17
N LEU A 435 -8.82 5.27 -12.36
CA LEU A 435 -8.89 4.25 -11.32
C LEU A 435 -9.75 3.07 -11.77
N ASP A 436 -9.27 1.85 -11.55
CA ASP A 436 -9.98 0.61 -11.97
C ASP A 436 -10.18 -0.36 -10.80
N ALA A 437 -11.45 -0.58 -10.46
CA ALA A 437 -11.94 -1.54 -9.47
C ALA A 437 -12.89 -2.58 -10.11
N SER A 438 -12.68 -2.92 -11.38
CA SER A 438 -13.55 -3.79 -12.16
C SER A 438 -13.09 -5.26 -12.21
N PHE A 439 -13.97 -6.11 -12.77
CA PHE A 439 -13.68 -7.50 -13.10
C PHE A 439 -12.56 -7.67 -14.15
N ARG A 440 -11.70 -8.67 -13.94
CA ARG A 440 -10.47 -8.91 -14.69
C ARG A 440 -10.32 -10.39 -15.10
N PRO A 441 -10.54 -10.75 -16.38
CA PRO A 441 -10.38 -12.12 -16.88
C PRO A 441 -8.92 -12.43 -17.23
N TYR A 442 -7.99 -12.07 -16.35
CA TYR A 442 -6.55 -12.27 -16.54
C TYR A 442 -5.99 -13.25 -15.51
N GLY A 443 -4.77 -13.73 -15.72
CA GLY A 443 -4.13 -14.74 -14.89
C GLY A 443 -4.15 -16.12 -15.56
N SER A 444 -3.94 -17.18 -14.77
CA SER A 444 -3.93 -18.54 -15.28
C SER A 444 -4.43 -19.55 -14.25
N GLY A 445 -5.10 -20.60 -14.73
CA GLY A 445 -5.54 -21.74 -13.93
C GLY A 445 -6.36 -21.34 -12.69
N GLY A 446 -5.99 -21.91 -11.54
CA GLY A 446 -6.63 -21.67 -10.25
C GLY A 446 -6.30 -20.33 -9.58
N ALA A 447 -5.61 -19.42 -10.27
CA ALA A 447 -5.25 -18.10 -9.74
C ALA A 447 -5.66 -16.96 -10.69
N MET A 448 -6.72 -17.16 -11.49
CA MET A 448 -7.31 -16.07 -12.29
C MET A 448 -7.73 -14.91 -11.39
N HIS A 449 -7.52 -13.67 -11.85
CA HIS A 449 -7.74 -12.46 -11.08
C HIS A 449 -9.22 -12.31 -10.68
N MET A 450 -10.12 -12.43 -11.67
CA MET A 450 -11.58 -12.37 -11.49
C MET A 450 -12.00 -11.04 -10.84
N TYR A 451 -12.54 -11.07 -9.62
CA TYR A 451 -12.93 -9.88 -8.88
C TYR A 451 -11.74 -9.33 -8.09
N SER A 452 -11.39 -8.09 -8.37
CA SER A 452 -10.21 -7.42 -7.81
C SER A 452 -10.46 -6.83 -6.42
N THR A 453 -11.69 -6.39 -6.14
CA THR A 453 -12.04 -5.75 -4.88
C THR A 453 -13.53 -5.79 -4.53
N THR A 454 -13.84 -5.47 -3.27
CA THR A 454 -15.17 -5.26 -2.70
C THR A 454 -15.09 -4.27 -1.55
N GLN A 455 -16.16 -3.50 -1.34
CA GLN A 455 -16.34 -2.53 -0.27
C GLN A 455 -15.25 -1.46 -0.20
N SER A 456 -14.50 -1.27 -1.29
CA SER A 456 -13.48 -0.23 -1.41
C SER A 456 -14.12 1.08 -1.82
N VAL A 457 -13.53 2.17 -1.38
CA VAL A 457 -14.09 3.52 -1.47
C VAL A 457 -13.17 4.41 -2.28
N PHE A 458 -13.76 5.12 -3.22
CA PHE A 458 -13.17 6.31 -3.83
C PHE A 458 -13.86 7.53 -3.26
N TRP A 459 -13.13 8.34 -2.49
CA TRP A 459 -13.65 9.54 -1.83
C TRP A 459 -12.94 10.78 -2.37
N ASN A 460 -13.71 11.76 -2.85
CA ASN A 460 -13.21 13.04 -3.34
C ASN A 460 -12.05 12.90 -4.35
N THR A 461 -12.24 12.09 -5.39
CA THR A 461 -11.19 11.85 -6.41
C THR A 461 -11.20 12.95 -7.47
N ILE A 462 -10.04 13.51 -7.77
CA ILE A 462 -9.88 14.67 -8.65
C ILE A 462 -9.18 14.23 -9.93
N GLY A 463 -9.82 14.40 -11.09
CA GLY A 463 -9.19 14.13 -12.39
C GLY A 463 -8.78 15.41 -13.12
N LEU A 464 -7.47 15.63 -13.27
CA LEU A 464 -6.92 16.82 -13.94
C LEU A 464 -6.91 16.66 -15.47
N GLN A 465 -6.52 15.48 -15.95
CA GLN A 465 -6.44 15.12 -17.36
C GLN A 465 -6.92 13.68 -17.55
N LYS A 466 -7.56 13.40 -18.69
CA LYS A 466 -8.01 12.03 -19.02
C LYS A 466 -6.80 11.17 -19.40
N HIS A 467 -6.78 9.94 -18.90
CA HIS A 467 -5.88 8.93 -19.44
C HIS A 467 -6.21 8.63 -20.92
N LYS A 468 -5.20 8.47 -21.77
CA LYS A 468 -5.33 8.26 -23.23
C LYS A 468 -6.20 7.05 -23.63
N SER A 469 -6.33 6.07 -22.75
CA SER A 469 -7.11 4.83 -23.01
C SER A 469 -8.45 4.78 -22.29
N SER A 470 -8.88 5.86 -21.62
CA SER A 470 -10.12 5.87 -20.85
C SER A 470 -10.94 7.15 -21.08
N ASN A 471 -12.27 7.00 -21.05
CA ASN A 471 -13.21 8.11 -21.12
C ASN A 471 -13.79 8.50 -19.75
N TYR A 472 -13.43 7.76 -18.70
CA TYR A 472 -13.87 7.95 -17.32
C TYR A 472 -12.67 8.14 -16.39
N LEU A 473 -12.91 8.77 -15.25
CA LEU A 473 -11.96 8.87 -14.14
C LEU A 473 -11.91 7.57 -13.34
N ILE A 474 -13.06 6.94 -13.12
CA ILE A 474 -13.18 5.73 -12.28
C ILE A 474 -14.05 4.70 -12.98
N ASP A 475 -13.58 3.46 -13.05
CA ASP A 475 -14.38 2.26 -13.33
C ASP A 475 -14.57 1.51 -12.00
N SER A 476 -15.78 1.58 -11.44
CA SER A 476 -16.13 0.87 -10.20
C SER A 476 -17.25 -0.11 -10.48
N ARG A 477 -16.87 -1.38 -10.56
CA ARG A 477 -17.76 -2.54 -10.71
C ARG A 477 -17.21 -3.64 -9.83
N GLN A 478 -17.32 -3.40 -8.53
CA GLN A 478 -16.74 -4.26 -7.51
C GLN A 478 -17.57 -5.54 -7.33
N PHE A 479 -17.02 -6.54 -6.66
CA PHE A 479 -17.85 -7.65 -6.20
C PHE A 479 -18.76 -7.17 -5.06
N GLY A 480 -20.08 -7.39 -5.17
CA GLY A 480 -21.03 -6.91 -4.17
C GLY A 480 -21.17 -5.39 -4.21
N ASN A 481 -20.80 -4.69 -3.12
CA ASN A 481 -20.91 -3.23 -3.04
C ASN A 481 -19.53 -2.57 -3.19
N GLY A 482 -19.43 -1.57 -4.06
CA GLY A 482 -18.39 -0.55 -4.09
C GLY A 482 -18.94 0.86 -3.92
N TYR A 483 -18.06 1.83 -3.67
CA TYR A 483 -18.47 3.21 -3.35
C TYR A 483 -17.63 4.25 -4.10
N VAL A 484 -18.29 5.13 -4.84
CA VAL A 484 -17.67 6.31 -5.47
C VAL A 484 -18.40 7.57 -5.00
N ILE A 485 -17.78 8.35 -4.13
CA ILE A 485 -18.42 9.48 -3.47
C ILE A 485 -17.56 10.73 -3.69
N GLY A 486 -18.10 11.64 -4.50
CA GLY A 486 -17.40 12.86 -4.88
C GLY A 486 -16.31 12.61 -5.91
N THR A 487 -16.56 13.03 -7.15
CA THR A 487 -15.51 13.23 -8.15
C THR A 487 -15.48 14.69 -8.59
N SER A 488 -14.34 15.19 -9.06
CA SER A 488 -14.20 16.56 -9.55
C SER A 488 -13.06 16.69 -10.57
N GLY A 489 -12.82 17.92 -11.04
CA GLY A 489 -11.82 18.22 -12.06
C GLY A 489 -12.36 18.10 -13.48
N LYS A 490 -11.45 18.27 -14.46
CA LYS A 490 -11.78 18.22 -15.90
C LYS A 490 -12.19 16.82 -16.38
N SER A 491 -11.77 15.79 -15.65
CA SER A 491 -12.20 14.40 -15.84
C SER A 491 -12.82 13.90 -14.55
N SER A 492 -14.14 13.75 -14.51
CA SER A 492 -14.86 13.35 -13.29
C SER A 492 -15.85 12.20 -13.52
N ALA A 493 -15.96 11.69 -14.75
CA ALA A 493 -16.93 10.66 -15.11
C ALA A 493 -16.64 9.33 -14.40
N VAL A 494 -17.70 8.60 -14.06
CA VAL A 494 -17.64 7.31 -13.36
C VAL A 494 -18.39 6.29 -14.20
N LEU A 495 -17.81 5.09 -14.34
CA LEU A 495 -18.43 3.94 -14.98
C LEU A 495 -18.79 2.88 -13.92
N THR A 496 -20.07 2.53 -13.84
CA THR A 496 -20.62 1.53 -12.91
C THR A 496 -21.43 0.43 -13.59
N THR A 497 -21.64 0.54 -14.90
CA THR A 497 -22.42 -0.40 -15.71
C THR A 497 -21.67 -0.82 -16.98
N PRO A 498 -22.01 -1.98 -17.58
CA PRO A 498 -22.97 -2.97 -17.09
C PRO A 498 -22.44 -3.73 -15.87
N VAL A 499 -23.34 -4.13 -14.97
CA VAL A 499 -23.02 -4.91 -13.77
C VAL A 499 -22.86 -6.40 -14.04
N SER A 500 -23.18 -6.86 -15.24
CA SER A 500 -22.95 -8.23 -15.66
C SER A 500 -22.67 -8.28 -17.16
N GLY A 501 -22.04 -9.36 -17.61
CA GLY A 501 -21.75 -9.56 -19.02
C GLY A 501 -20.62 -10.55 -19.23
N ILE A 502 -20.02 -10.51 -20.42
CA ILE A 502 -18.91 -11.38 -20.79
C ILE A 502 -17.67 -10.52 -21.07
N LYS A 503 -16.57 -10.80 -20.37
CA LYS A 503 -15.25 -10.17 -20.62
C LYS A 503 -14.22 -11.28 -20.71
N GLY A 504 -13.39 -11.28 -21.76
CA GLY A 504 -12.36 -12.32 -21.95
C GLY A 504 -12.92 -13.75 -22.01
N LYS A 505 -14.13 -13.93 -22.58
CA LYS A 505 -14.89 -15.20 -22.61
C LYS A 505 -15.33 -15.74 -21.24
N ILE A 506 -15.31 -14.91 -20.20
CA ILE A 506 -15.76 -15.27 -18.86
C ILE A 506 -16.96 -14.38 -18.51
N GLU A 507 -18.02 -15.02 -18.01
CA GLU A 507 -19.17 -14.32 -17.44
C GLU A 507 -18.79 -13.67 -16.11
N PHE A 508 -19.19 -12.42 -15.92
CA PHE A 508 -19.02 -11.71 -14.65
C PHE A 508 -20.35 -11.18 -14.15
N ASN A 509 -20.47 -11.06 -12.84
CA ASN A 509 -21.58 -10.42 -12.17
C ASN A 509 -21.07 -9.64 -10.95
N THR A 510 -21.13 -8.32 -11.09
CA THR A 510 -20.76 -7.30 -10.11
C THR A 510 -21.99 -6.62 -9.53
N ALA A 511 -23.18 -7.21 -9.65
CA ALA A 511 -24.40 -6.65 -9.06
C ALA A 511 -24.35 -6.71 -7.52
N PRO A 512 -24.99 -5.76 -6.81
CA PRO A 512 -25.70 -4.58 -7.32
C PRO A 512 -24.77 -3.54 -7.97
N GLU A 513 -25.33 -2.57 -8.70
CA GLU A 513 -24.54 -1.43 -9.19
C GLU A 513 -23.89 -0.67 -8.02
N ASP A 514 -22.60 -0.37 -8.14
CA ASP A 514 -21.85 0.35 -7.12
C ASP A 514 -22.50 1.70 -6.78
N PHE A 515 -22.46 2.06 -5.50
CA PHE A 515 -23.06 3.29 -5.01
C PHE A 515 -22.27 4.50 -5.52
N THR A 516 -22.97 5.43 -6.17
CA THR A 516 -22.39 6.70 -6.60
C THR A 516 -23.13 7.89 -6.01
N GLU A 517 -22.39 8.91 -5.60
CA GLU A 517 -22.97 10.15 -5.11
C GLU A 517 -22.03 11.33 -5.43
N GLY A 518 -22.60 12.45 -5.89
CA GLY A 518 -21.81 13.66 -6.11
C GLY A 518 -20.76 13.58 -7.22
N ILE A 519 -21.05 12.88 -8.32
CA ILE A 519 -20.23 12.94 -9.54
C ILE A 519 -20.11 14.40 -9.99
N SER A 520 -18.88 14.86 -10.24
CA SER A 520 -18.55 16.26 -10.53
C SER A 520 -18.84 17.26 -9.40
N LYS A 521 -19.07 16.80 -8.17
CA LYS A 521 -19.37 17.64 -6.99
C LYS A 521 -18.39 17.43 -5.83
N GLY A 522 -17.24 16.79 -6.06
CA GLY A 522 -16.22 16.52 -5.04
C GLY A 522 -15.70 17.78 -4.33
N GLU A 523 -15.56 18.90 -5.06
CA GLU A 523 -15.07 20.18 -4.51
C GLU A 523 -15.92 20.75 -3.37
N THR A 524 -17.19 20.33 -3.27
CA THR A 524 -18.13 20.80 -2.24
C THR A 524 -18.54 19.70 -1.25
N LEU A 525 -17.93 18.51 -1.34
CA LEU A 525 -18.15 17.40 -0.43
C LEU A 525 -17.58 17.71 0.96
N VAL A 526 -18.35 17.41 2.01
CA VAL A 526 -17.93 17.55 3.41
C VAL A 526 -18.07 16.21 4.11
N PRO A 527 -17.01 15.70 4.78
CA PRO A 527 -15.64 16.24 4.79
C PRO A 527 -14.93 16.06 3.43
N GLN A 528 -13.92 16.88 3.15
CA GLN A 528 -13.07 16.71 1.96
C GLN A 528 -12.25 15.41 2.02
N SER A 529 -11.88 14.98 3.23
CA SER A 529 -11.23 13.68 3.47
C SER A 529 -12.05 12.85 4.44
N LEU A 530 -12.41 11.63 4.00
CA LEU A 530 -13.08 10.65 4.85
C LEU A 530 -12.14 10.16 5.96
N TYR A 531 -10.89 9.83 5.61
CA TYR A 531 -9.91 9.30 6.55
C TYR A 531 -9.63 10.28 7.70
N LEU A 532 -9.35 11.54 7.39
CA LEU A 532 -9.01 12.54 8.41
C LEU A 532 -10.19 12.82 9.36
N ASP A 533 -11.41 12.92 8.84
CA ASP A 533 -12.60 13.16 9.66
C ASP A 533 -12.92 11.93 10.54
N GLN A 534 -12.81 10.71 10.00
CA GLN A 534 -12.95 9.48 10.79
C GLN A 534 -11.89 9.40 11.90
N LEU A 535 -10.63 9.75 11.60
CA LEU A 535 -9.53 9.78 12.56
C LEU A 535 -9.78 10.77 13.69
N GLU A 536 -10.22 11.99 13.37
CA GLU A 536 -10.55 12.99 14.37
C GLU A 536 -11.71 12.52 15.26
N LYS A 537 -12.79 12.00 14.65
CA LYS A 537 -13.89 11.42 15.42
C LYS A 537 -13.42 10.27 16.32
N ARG A 538 -12.47 9.43 15.88
CA ARG A 538 -11.91 8.35 16.71
C ARG A 538 -11.08 8.90 17.87
N LYS A 539 -10.23 9.91 17.64
CA LYS A 539 -9.46 10.58 18.70
C LYS A 539 -10.38 11.14 19.79
N VAL A 540 -11.50 11.77 19.40
CA VAL A 540 -12.53 12.24 20.33
C VAL A 540 -13.15 11.08 21.12
N ARG A 541 -13.52 9.96 20.45
CA ARG A 541 -14.07 8.77 21.13
C ARG A 541 -13.10 8.20 22.17
N ILE A 542 -11.81 8.07 21.83
CA ILE A 542 -10.77 7.57 22.74
C ILE A 542 -10.63 8.49 23.96
N LYS A 543 -10.55 9.81 23.74
CA LYS A 543 -10.48 10.80 24.83
C LYS A 543 -11.68 10.70 25.78
N ASN A 544 -12.88 10.58 25.23
CA ASN A 544 -14.11 10.46 26.02
C ASN A 544 -14.19 9.14 26.80
N GLN A 545 -13.64 8.05 26.27
CA GLN A 545 -13.54 6.78 27.00
C GLN A 545 -12.52 6.85 28.14
N ALA A 546 -11.40 7.53 27.93
CA ALA A 546 -10.38 7.74 28.97
C ALA A 546 -10.92 8.61 30.12
N ALA A 547 -11.73 9.63 29.83
CA ALA A 547 -12.32 10.50 30.85
C ALA A 547 -13.43 9.83 31.70
N LYS A 548 -13.95 8.68 31.28
CA LYS A 548 -14.96 7.90 32.00
C LYS A 548 -14.37 6.81 32.90
N LYS A 549 -13.07 6.55 32.79
CA LYS A 549 -12.31 5.66 33.66
C LYS A 549 -11.59 6.48 34.71
#